data_AF-A0A954YSJ6-F1
#
_entry.id   AF-A0A954YSJ6-F1
#
_cell.length_a   1.000
_cell.length_b   1.000
_cell.length_c   1.000
_cell.angle_alpha   90.00
_cell.angle_beta   90.00
_cell.angle_gamma   90.00
#
_symmetry.space_group_name_H-M   'P 1'
#
loop_
_entity.id
_entity.type
_entity.pdbx_description
1 polymer ?
#
loop_
_entity_poly.entity_id
_entity_poly.type
_entity_poly.pdbx_seq_one_letter_code
_entity_poly.pdbx_strand_id
1 'polypeptide(L)'
;MKQAIATIGFRIPCDDVTFVPLDSDASLLDYDIAIFSPNFRPFLSEAYLFEWYLGKPCFYDNTSFQICESKNHWCTELSALRNSGRSIFVVLDAVEEVYVATGERETSGTGRNQKTTRIVRAFSNMELLPFDLKARTSTGRSMCLSQSGSLLSSYWSEFGADSEYRVLISCSDCESLVVTNRGRQTVGCRLKQADAIGQVFLLPYFEFCRAGFQVKRRGEYYWTREGLARGTRFVQAIIEIDRAARKSKQVTPTPTWVLNSNEFELPAESKINENLLLIESKIARLNERKNKLIAELTNARGLKRLLFEKGPPLEEAVISALRLLGFKAEPFDDGSSEFDVVFSSREGRFIGEVEGKDSKAINIDKFRQLETNIQEDFQRDETEEIAQGALFGNAFRFIPPEERGDWFTNKCLMAAKRTDISLVRTTDLFRVAKYLSGKRSAAFAKKCRVAILKSSGFVEFPPIPHAGAKNVLEEK
;
A
#
# COMPACT_ATOMS: atom_id res chain seq x y z
N MET A 1 -1.71 -35.20 12.86
CA MET A 1 -1.46 -33.75 12.84
C MET A 1 -2.71 -33.06 12.31
N LYS A 2 -3.11 -31.94 12.92
CA LYS A 2 -4.17 -31.07 12.40
C LYS A 2 -3.61 -30.33 11.19
N GLN A 3 -4.34 -30.29 10.08
CA GLN A 3 -3.88 -29.56 8.88
C GLN A 3 -3.93 -28.05 9.15
N ALA A 4 -2.88 -27.33 8.80
CA ALA A 4 -2.84 -25.87 8.87
C ALA A 4 -3.57 -25.29 7.66
N ILE A 5 -4.53 -24.39 7.87
CA ILE A 5 -5.41 -23.86 6.81
C ILE A 5 -5.44 -22.34 6.86
N ALA A 6 -5.16 -21.70 5.72
CA ALA A 6 -5.29 -20.25 5.53
C ALA A 6 -6.55 -19.92 4.72
N THR A 7 -7.28 -18.87 5.12
CA THR A 7 -8.36 -18.27 4.34
C THR A 7 -7.96 -16.86 3.92
N ILE A 8 -7.88 -16.59 2.62
CA ILE A 8 -7.35 -15.36 2.06
C ILE A 8 -8.46 -14.55 1.40
N GLY A 9 -8.61 -13.30 1.84
CA GLY A 9 -9.57 -12.35 1.25
C GLY A 9 -11.01 -12.50 1.71
N PHE A 10 -11.30 -13.46 2.58
CA PHE A 10 -12.59 -13.62 3.24
C PHE A 10 -12.45 -14.41 4.54
N ARG A 11 -13.44 -14.31 5.43
CA ARG A 11 -13.46 -15.02 6.71
C ARG A 11 -14.42 -16.20 6.65
N ILE A 12 -14.02 -17.32 7.23
CA ILE A 12 -14.88 -18.46 7.52
C ILE A 12 -15.15 -18.48 9.04
N PRO A 13 -16.38 -18.72 9.50
CA PRO A 13 -16.69 -18.86 10.91
C PRO A 13 -16.13 -20.20 11.44
N CYS A 14 -14.82 -20.26 11.67
CA CYS A 14 -14.14 -21.44 12.20
C CYS A 14 -12.87 -21.01 12.94
N ASP A 15 -12.65 -21.56 14.14
CA ASP A 15 -11.47 -21.23 14.95
C ASP A 15 -10.21 -21.96 14.48
N ASP A 16 -10.37 -22.96 13.60
CA ASP A 16 -9.31 -23.84 13.12
C ASP A 16 -8.64 -23.35 11.82
N VAL A 17 -8.99 -22.13 11.37
CA VAL A 17 -8.43 -21.51 10.16
C VAL A 17 -7.82 -20.15 10.49
N THR A 18 -6.75 -19.80 9.78
CA THR A 18 -6.11 -18.49 9.92
C THR A 18 -6.61 -17.56 8.83
N PHE A 19 -7.23 -16.44 9.22
CA PHE A 19 -7.61 -15.39 8.28
C PHE A 19 -6.39 -14.56 7.89
N VAL A 20 -6.18 -14.42 6.58
CA VAL A 20 -5.12 -13.61 6.00
C VAL A 20 -5.74 -12.53 5.10
N PRO A 21 -5.51 -11.23 5.39
CA PRO A 21 -5.97 -10.13 4.53
C PRO A 21 -5.34 -10.15 3.14
N LEU A 22 -6.03 -9.65 2.10
CA LEU A 22 -5.47 -9.58 0.72
C LEU A 22 -4.35 -8.54 0.55
N ASP A 23 -4.25 -7.59 1.46
CA ASP A 23 -3.21 -6.56 1.52
C ASP A 23 -2.03 -6.94 2.43
N SER A 24 -2.00 -8.19 2.93
CA SER A 24 -0.89 -8.74 3.73
C SER A 24 0.25 -9.29 2.87
N ASP A 25 1.44 -9.31 3.44
CA ASP A 25 2.67 -9.95 2.96
C ASP A 25 2.90 -11.35 3.57
N ALA A 26 1.88 -11.94 4.21
CA ALA A 26 1.98 -13.25 4.86
C ALA A 26 2.32 -14.37 3.85
N SER A 27 3.21 -15.28 4.27
CA SER A 27 3.55 -16.47 3.48
C SER A 27 2.52 -17.58 3.65
N LEU A 28 2.27 -18.33 2.58
CA LEU A 28 1.45 -19.55 2.58
C LEU A 28 2.27 -20.82 2.85
N LEU A 29 3.60 -20.74 2.98
CA LEU A 29 4.48 -21.90 3.16
C LEU A 29 4.27 -22.65 4.49
N ASP A 30 3.60 -22.06 5.47
CA ASP A 30 3.27 -22.70 6.75
C ASP A 30 1.95 -23.48 6.73
N TYR A 31 1.18 -23.43 5.62
CA TYR A 31 -0.16 -24.00 5.54
C TYR A 31 -0.22 -25.22 4.63
N ASP A 32 -1.02 -26.23 5.00
CA ASP A 32 -1.31 -27.41 4.18
C ASP A 32 -2.37 -27.15 3.09
N ILE A 33 -3.28 -26.20 3.34
CA ILE A 33 -4.39 -25.85 2.46
C ILE A 33 -4.56 -24.32 2.47
N ALA A 34 -4.73 -23.73 1.29
CA ALA A 34 -5.18 -22.34 1.15
C ALA A 34 -6.59 -22.30 0.55
N ILE A 35 -7.47 -21.48 1.14
CA ILE A 35 -8.79 -21.17 0.62
C ILE A 35 -8.80 -19.69 0.22
N PHE A 36 -8.90 -19.41 -1.06
CA PHE A 36 -8.71 -18.08 -1.64
C PHE A 36 -10.00 -17.59 -2.29
N SER A 37 -10.33 -16.31 -2.13
CA SER A 37 -11.43 -15.69 -2.88
C SER A 37 -10.94 -14.39 -3.54
N PRO A 38 -10.78 -14.34 -4.88
CA PRO A 38 -10.34 -13.14 -5.58
C PRO A 38 -11.41 -12.06 -5.52
N ASN A 39 -11.14 -10.93 -4.87
CA ASN A 39 -12.07 -9.80 -4.78
C ASN A 39 -11.34 -8.49 -4.50
N PHE A 40 -12.02 -7.36 -4.71
CA PHE A 40 -11.50 -6.02 -4.39
C PHE A 40 -12.04 -5.41 -3.10
N ARG A 41 -12.80 -6.17 -2.27
CA ARG A 41 -13.50 -5.62 -1.10
C ARG A 41 -12.58 -4.83 -0.16
N PRO A 42 -11.35 -5.27 0.17
CA PRO A 42 -10.44 -4.50 1.02
C PRO A 42 -10.01 -3.15 0.42
N PHE A 43 -9.98 -3.03 -0.89
CA PHE A 43 -9.55 -1.82 -1.60
C PHE A 43 -10.71 -0.87 -1.91
N LEU A 44 -11.94 -1.39 -1.92
CA LEU A 44 -13.16 -0.62 -2.21
C LEU A 44 -13.88 -0.10 -0.97
N SER A 45 -13.39 -0.42 0.23
CA SER A 45 -14.06 -0.02 1.49
C SER A 45 -14.08 1.48 1.72
N GLU A 46 -13.16 2.22 1.11
CA GLU A 46 -12.96 3.64 1.35
C GLU A 46 -13.14 4.44 0.05
N ALA A 47 -14.21 5.23 -0.02
CA ALA A 47 -14.60 5.97 -1.22
C ALA A 47 -13.55 6.98 -1.71
N TYR A 48 -12.61 7.39 -0.85
CA TYR A 48 -11.50 8.29 -1.22
C TYR A 48 -10.32 7.58 -1.92
N LEU A 49 -10.35 6.24 -2.06
CA LEU A 49 -9.29 5.48 -2.71
C LEU A 49 -9.44 5.41 -4.24
N PHE A 50 -10.60 5.79 -4.79
CA PHE A 50 -10.89 5.71 -6.21
C PHE A 50 -11.81 6.84 -6.70
N GLU A 51 -11.82 7.04 -8.00
CA GLU A 51 -12.81 7.82 -8.73
C GLU A 51 -13.61 6.90 -9.69
N TRP A 52 -14.64 7.41 -10.34
CA TRP A 52 -15.38 6.63 -11.35
C TRP A 52 -14.87 6.94 -12.75
N TYR A 53 -14.47 5.92 -13.50
CA TYR A 53 -14.05 6.02 -14.88
C TYR A 53 -14.76 4.94 -15.71
N LEU A 54 -15.44 5.36 -16.78
CA LEU A 54 -16.22 4.46 -17.65
C LEU A 54 -17.18 3.53 -16.88
N GLY A 55 -17.80 4.05 -15.80
CA GLY A 55 -18.74 3.30 -14.97
C GLY A 55 -18.11 2.27 -14.03
N LYS A 56 -16.77 2.26 -13.88
CA LYS A 56 -16.05 1.37 -12.97
C LYS A 56 -15.15 2.16 -12.01
N PRO A 57 -14.81 1.61 -10.83
CA PRO A 57 -13.82 2.21 -9.94
C PRO A 57 -12.45 2.35 -10.63
N CYS A 58 -11.86 3.52 -10.52
CA CYS A 58 -10.53 3.88 -10.99
C CYS A 58 -9.69 4.29 -9.80
N PHE A 59 -8.84 3.39 -9.34
CA PHE A 59 -8.03 3.61 -8.15
C PHE A 59 -7.00 4.70 -8.37
N TYR A 60 -6.65 5.48 -7.35
CA TYR A 60 -5.52 6.41 -7.42
C TYR A 60 -4.18 5.66 -7.47
N ASP A 61 -3.09 6.37 -7.78
CA ASP A 61 -1.75 5.77 -7.98
C ASP A 61 -1.29 4.89 -6.80
N ASN A 62 -1.59 5.28 -5.56
CA ASN A 62 -1.19 4.52 -4.37
C ASN A 62 -1.92 3.18 -4.28
N THR A 63 -3.25 3.19 -4.36
CA THR A 63 -4.08 1.98 -4.28
C THR A 63 -3.87 1.08 -5.51
N SER A 64 -3.66 1.68 -6.69
CA SER A 64 -3.27 0.96 -7.90
C SER A 64 -1.98 0.16 -7.70
N PHE A 65 -0.99 0.77 -7.05
CA PHE A 65 0.28 0.10 -6.73
C PHE A 65 0.08 -1.03 -5.72
N GLN A 66 -0.68 -0.79 -4.64
CA GLN A 66 -0.99 -1.81 -3.63
C GLN A 66 -1.67 -3.04 -4.24
N ILE A 67 -2.67 -2.87 -5.12
CA ILE A 67 -3.34 -3.99 -5.80
C ILE A 67 -2.37 -4.78 -6.67
N CYS A 68 -1.46 -4.09 -7.37
CA CYS A 68 -0.43 -4.76 -8.17
C CYS A 68 0.57 -5.52 -7.32
N GLU A 69 0.93 -5.00 -6.14
CA GLU A 69 1.77 -5.74 -5.17
C GLU A 69 1.04 -6.95 -4.61
N SER A 70 -0.21 -6.81 -4.18
CA SER A 70 -1.05 -7.94 -3.75
C SER A 70 -1.18 -9.00 -4.84
N LYS A 71 -1.38 -8.61 -6.10
CA LYS A 71 -1.37 -9.54 -7.24
C LYS A 71 -0.07 -10.35 -7.28
N ASN A 72 1.06 -9.66 -7.28
CA ASN A 72 2.36 -10.32 -7.40
C ASN A 72 2.63 -11.24 -6.20
N HIS A 73 2.29 -10.79 -4.99
CA HIS A 73 2.39 -11.58 -3.76
C HIS A 73 1.55 -12.85 -3.84
N TRP A 74 0.24 -12.73 -4.05
CA TRP A 74 -0.65 -13.89 -4.06
C TRP A 74 -0.38 -14.85 -5.22
N CYS A 75 -0.02 -14.34 -6.41
CA CYS A 75 0.42 -15.21 -7.50
C CYS A 75 1.69 -16.00 -7.13
N THR A 76 2.63 -15.38 -6.40
CA THR A 76 3.85 -16.04 -5.95
C THR A 76 3.53 -17.09 -4.87
N GLU A 77 2.81 -16.71 -3.82
CA GLU A 77 2.48 -17.60 -2.70
C GLU A 77 1.60 -18.78 -3.12
N LEU A 78 0.56 -18.54 -3.93
CA LEU A 78 -0.29 -19.61 -4.45
C LEU A 78 0.49 -20.54 -5.40
N SER A 79 1.39 -20.00 -6.23
CA SER A 79 2.28 -20.83 -7.05
C SER A 79 3.19 -21.69 -6.19
N ALA A 80 3.86 -21.10 -5.20
CA ALA A 80 4.77 -21.81 -4.30
C ALA A 80 4.06 -22.91 -3.52
N LEU A 81 2.89 -22.61 -2.96
CA LEU A 81 2.07 -23.57 -2.24
C LEU A 81 1.67 -24.75 -3.15
N ARG A 82 1.22 -24.46 -4.37
CA ARG A 82 0.86 -25.50 -5.35
C ARG A 82 2.06 -26.34 -5.77
N ASN A 83 3.21 -25.73 -5.99
CA ASN A 83 4.44 -26.43 -6.39
C ASN A 83 4.95 -27.33 -5.27
N SER A 84 4.69 -26.99 -4.00
CA SER A 84 4.99 -27.85 -2.85
C SER A 84 4.05 -29.06 -2.68
N GLY A 85 3.12 -29.28 -3.62
CA GLY A 85 2.20 -30.43 -3.59
C GLY A 85 0.92 -30.22 -2.76
N ARG A 86 0.70 -29.00 -2.28
CA ARG A 86 -0.43 -28.67 -1.39
C ARG A 86 -1.65 -28.18 -2.18
N SER A 87 -2.81 -28.17 -1.53
CA SER A 87 -4.10 -27.92 -2.18
C SER A 87 -4.55 -26.47 -2.05
N ILE A 88 -5.07 -25.92 -3.14
CA ILE A 88 -5.69 -24.59 -3.21
C ILE A 88 -7.16 -24.77 -3.55
N PHE A 89 -8.03 -24.13 -2.77
CA PHE A 89 -9.45 -24.04 -3.03
C PHE A 89 -9.79 -22.58 -3.33
N VAL A 90 -10.36 -22.30 -4.48
CA VAL A 90 -10.81 -20.97 -4.88
C VAL A 90 -12.32 -20.92 -4.77
N VAL A 91 -12.85 -20.03 -3.93
CA VAL A 91 -14.28 -19.73 -3.85
C VAL A 91 -14.58 -18.61 -4.85
N LEU A 92 -15.29 -18.97 -5.94
CA LEU A 92 -15.51 -18.08 -7.08
C LEU A 92 -16.64 -17.09 -6.82
N ASP A 93 -16.30 -15.82 -6.64
CA ASP A 93 -17.24 -14.70 -6.68
C ASP A 93 -17.38 -14.17 -8.14
N ALA A 94 -18.25 -13.18 -8.35
CA ALA A 94 -18.42 -12.53 -9.64
C ALA A 94 -17.10 -11.95 -10.19
N VAL A 95 -16.99 -11.85 -11.52
CA VAL A 95 -15.87 -11.12 -12.13
C VAL A 95 -16.09 -9.64 -11.89
N GLU A 96 -15.12 -9.03 -11.21
CA GLU A 96 -15.03 -7.59 -10.95
C GLU A 96 -13.93 -7.01 -11.83
N GLU A 97 -14.13 -5.78 -12.31
CA GLU A 97 -13.13 -5.05 -13.08
C GLU A 97 -13.02 -3.61 -12.58
N VAL A 98 -11.78 -3.15 -12.42
CA VAL A 98 -11.40 -1.81 -11.97
C VAL A 98 -10.35 -1.24 -12.91
N TYR A 99 -10.08 0.06 -12.81
CA TYR A 99 -8.96 0.70 -13.49
C TYR A 99 -7.81 0.99 -12.52
N VAL A 100 -6.60 0.60 -12.91
CA VAL A 100 -5.37 0.85 -12.15
C VAL A 100 -4.39 1.69 -12.96
N ALA A 101 -3.58 2.50 -12.28
CA ALA A 101 -2.52 3.31 -12.89
C ALA A 101 -1.51 2.40 -13.61
N THR A 102 -1.11 2.75 -14.83
CA THR A 102 0.05 2.11 -15.48
C THR A 102 1.38 2.68 -15.01
N GLY A 103 1.35 3.86 -14.37
CA GLY A 103 2.52 4.66 -14.04
C GLY A 103 2.92 5.64 -15.16
N GLU A 104 2.33 5.50 -16.34
CA GLU A 104 2.57 6.39 -17.47
C GLU A 104 1.70 7.65 -17.37
N ARG A 105 2.26 8.76 -17.86
CA ARG A 105 1.58 10.05 -17.93
C ARG A 105 1.88 10.70 -19.27
N GLU A 106 0.84 11.14 -19.95
CA GLU A 106 0.97 11.90 -21.18
C GLU A 106 0.77 13.38 -20.86
N THR A 107 1.62 14.24 -21.42
CA THR A 107 1.44 15.69 -21.33
C THR A 107 1.00 16.24 -22.68
N SER A 108 -0.09 16.99 -22.68
CA SER A 108 -0.62 17.68 -23.86
C SER A 108 -0.76 19.18 -23.59
N GLY A 109 -0.63 19.99 -24.64
CA GLY A 109 -0.63 21.45 -24.55
C GLY A 109 0.74 22.07 -24.28
N THR A 110 0.84 23.40 -24.36
CA THR A 110 2.08 24.16 -24.14
C THR A 110 1.88 25.25 -23.09
N GLY A 111 2.94 25.55 -22.31
CA GLY A 111 2.93 26.63 -21.32
C GLY A 111 1.90 26.44 -20.19
N ARG A 112 1.07 27.45 -19.94
CA ARG A 112 0.05 27.44 -18.86
C ARG A 112 -1.07 26.42 -19.07
N ASN A 113 -1.27 25.93 -20.29
CA ASN A 113 -2.34 24.98 -20.63
C ASN A 113 -1.85 23.53 -20.71
N GLN A 114 -0.68 23.22 -20.13
CA GLN A 114 -0.15 21.86 -20.09
C GLN A 114 -1.03 20.98 -19.18
N LYS A 115 -1.71 20.00 -19.78
CA LYS A 115 -2.51 19.00 -19.06
C LYS A 115 -1.73 17.69 -18.99
N THR A 116 -1.61 17.14 -17.79
CA THR A 116 -1.03 15.81 -17.59
C THR A 116 -2.16 14.80 -17.45
N THR A 117 -2.27 13.88 -18.39
CA THR A 117 -3.22 12.77 -18.38
C THR A 117 -2.55 11.54 -17.78
N ARG A 118 -3.17 10.99 -16.73
CA ARG A 118 -2.77 9.72 -16.14
C ARG A 118 -3.28 8.58 -17.01
N ILE A 119 -2.40 7.65 -17.36
CA ILE A 119 -2.78 6.46 -18.13
C ILE A 119 -3.19 5.34 -17.17
N VAL A 120 -4.30 4.69 -17.48
CA VAL A 120 -4.89 3.61 -16.69
C VAL A 120 -5.23 2.43 -17.57
N ARG A 121 -5.23 1.23 -16.98
CA ARG A 121 -5.65 -0.01 -17.65
C ARG A 121 -6.73 -0.72 -16.85
N ALA A 122 -7.56 -1.49 -17.54
CA ALA A 122 -8.47 -2.42 -16.89
C ALA A 122 -7.68 -3.50 -16.12
N PHE A 123 -8.23 -3.89 -14.98
CA PHE A 123 -7.67 -4.90 -14.07
C PHE A 123 -8.80 -5.74 -13.49
N SER A 124 -8.74 -7.06 -13.65
CA SER A 124 -9.77 -7.98 -13.15
C SER A 124 -9.36 -8.64 -11.84
N ASN A 125 -10.31 -8.92 -10.93
CA ASN A 125 -10.03 -9.69 -9.70
C ASN A 125 -9.48 -11.09 -10.02
N MET A 126 -9.83 -11.66 -11.18
CA MET A 126 -9.30 -12.93 -11.64
C MET A 126 -7.78 -12.88 -11.92
N GLU A 127 -7.19 -11.69 -12.14
CA GLU A 127 -5.73 -11.53 -12.28
C GLU A 127 -4.96 -11.82 -10.97
N LEU A 128 -5.64 -11.92 -9.83
CA LEU A 128 -5.04 -12.30 -8.54
C LEU A 128 -4.70 -13.79 -8.43
N LEU A 129 -5.09 -14.59 -9.43
CA LEU A 129 -4.80 -16.02 -9.49
C LEU A 129 -3.55 -16.27 -10.36
N PRO A 130 -2.67 -17.23 -10.00
CA PRO A 130 -1.45 -17.53 -10.75
C PRO A 130 -1.68 -18.33 -12.05
N PHE A 131 -2.94 -18.51 -12.47
CA PHE A 131 -3.31 -19.29 -13.65
C PHE A 131 -4.38 -18.54 -14.45
N ASP A 132 -4.35 -18.71 -15.78
CA ASP A 132 -5.34 -18.10 -16.67
C ASP A 132 -6.71 -18.76 -16.48
N LEU A 133 -7.62 -18.04 -15.82
CA LEU A 133 -9.00 -18.46 -15.60
C LEU A 133 -9.94 -17.60 -16.44
N LYS A 134 -10.43 -18.17 -17.54
CA LYS A 134 -11.47 -17.53 -18.36
C LYS A 134 -12.83 -17.74 -17.69
N ALA A 135 -13.27 -16.74 -16.95
CA ALA A 135 -14.56 -16.69 -16.30
C ALA A 135 -15.38 -15.51 -16.84
N ARG A 136 -16.70 -15.67 -16.91
CA ARG A 136 -17.64 -14.57 -17.17
C ARG A 136 -18.72 -14.51 -16.10
N THR A 137 -19.09 -13.31 -15.68
CA THR A 137 -20.14 -13.11 -14.68
C THR A 137 -21.47 -13.67 -15.17
N SER A 138 -22.09 -14.51 -14.34
CA SER A 138 -23.44 -15.05 -14.53
C SER A 138 -23.88 -15.68 -13.23
N THR A 139 -25.08 -15.36 -12.77
CA THR A 139 -25.53 -15.76 -11.42
C THR A 139 -26.68 -16.74 -11.46
N GLY A 140 -26.66 -17.73 -10.57
CA GLY A 140 -27.80 -18.61 -10.32
C GLY A 140 -27.52 -19.71 -9.31
N ARG A 141 -28.55 -20.51 -9.01
CA ARG A 141 -28.47 -21.57 -7.97
C ARG A 141 -28.70 -22.98 -8.50
N SER A 142 -29.23 -23.11 -9.71
CA SER A 142 -29.59 -24.40 -10.29
C SER A 142 -28.36 -25.13 -10.83
N MET A 143 -27.72 -25.94 -9.98
CA MET A 143 -26.48 -26.66 -10.25
C MET A 143 -26.57 -28.12 -9.79
N CYS A 144 -25.68 -28.95 -10.33
CA CYS A 144 -25.45 -30.31 -9.84
C CYS A 144 -24.00 -30.75 -10.12
N LEU A 145 -23.61 -31.86 -9.51
CA LEU A 145 -22.32 -32.49 -9.82
C LEU A 145 -22.28 -33.00 -11.27
N SER A 146 -21.10 -32.90 -11.87
CA SER A 146 -20.79 -33.56 -13.13
C SER A 146 -20.54 -35.07 -12.91
N GLN A 147 -20.30 -35.82 -13.99
CA GLN A 147 -19.88 -37.23 -13.88
C GLN A 147 -18.54 -37.38 -13.13
N SER A 148 -17.62 -36.43 -13.31
CA SER A 148 -16.34 -36.36 -12.58
C SER A 148 -16.45 -35.70 -11.21
N GLY A 149 -17.63 -35.21 -10.82
CA GLY A 149 -17.87 -34.47 -9.59
C GLY A 149 -17.94 -35.32 -8.31
N SER A 150 -17.75 -36.64 -8.40
CA SER A 150 -17.87 -37.57 -7.27
C SER A 150 -16.93 -37.21 -6.11
N LEU A 151 -15.77 -36.60 -6.40
CA LEU A 151 -14.84 -36.10 -5.40
C LEU A 151 -15.45 -35.04 -4.46
N LEU A 152 -16.49 -34.33 -4.91
CA LEU A 152 -17.20 -33.32 -4.12
C LEU A 152 -18.48 -33.87 -3.46
N SER A 153 -18.74 -35.19 -3.47
CA SER A 153 -20.04 -35.74 -3.04
C SER A 153 -20.45 -35.33 -1.61
N SER A 154 -19.54 -35.48 -0.64
CA SER A 154 -19.80 -35.12 0.76
C SER A 154 -20.05 -33.62 0.91
N TYR A 155 -19.18 -32.80 0.32
CA TYR A 155 -19.34 -31.35 0.25
C TYR A 155 -20.68 -30.95 -0.36
N TRP A 156 -21.05 -31.55 -1.50
CA TRP A 156 -22.23 -31.18 -2.26
C TRP A 156 -23.52 -31.53 -1.51
N SER A 157 -23.52 -32.67 -0.81
CA SER A 157 -24.67 -33.09 -0.01
C SER A 157 -25.01 -32.10 1.11
N GLU A 158 -24.00 -31.43 1.66
CA GLU A 158 -24.18 -30.49 2.77
C GLU A 158 -24.32 -29.02 2.32
N PHE A 159 -23.54 -28.61 1.32
CA PHE A 159 -23.38 -27.21 0.94
C PHE A 159 -23.93 -26.88 -0.46
N GLY A 160 -24.24 -27.88 -1.29
CA GLY A 160 -24.65 -27.67 -2.68
C GLY A 160 -25.95 -26.86 -2.81
N ALA A 161 -26.93 -27.08 -1.92
CA ALA A 161 -28.21 -26.36 -1.93
C ALA A 161 -28.08 -24.88 -1.53
N ASP A 162 -27.07 -24.56 -0.71
CA ASP A 162 -26.77 -23.21 -0.22
C ASP A 162 -25.75 -22.46 -1.10
N SER A 163 -25.14 -23.17 -2.07
CA SER A 163 -24.14 -22.61 -2.98
C SER A 163 -24.81 -21.91 -4.17
N GLU A 164 -24.13 -20.93 -4.74
CA GLU A 164 -24.55 -20.26 -5.98
C GLU A 164 -23.37 -20.11 -6.94
N TYR A 165 -23.63 -20.24 -8.24
CA TYR A 165 -22.64 -19.82 -9.22
C TYR A 165 -22.78 -18.32 -9.43
N ARG A 166 -21.65 -17.62 -9.46
CA ARG A 166 -21.55 -16.20 -9.85
C ARG A 166 -20.74 -15.98 -11.13
N VAL A 167 -20.17 -17.06 -11.64
CA VAL A 167 -19.43 -17.10 -12.90
C VAL A 167 -19.72 -18.39 -13.66
N LEU A 168 -19.55 -18.32 -14.98
CA LEU A 168 -19.42 -19.49 -15.84
C LEU A 168 -17.96 -19.60 -16.28
N ILE A 169 -17.41 -20.81 -16.17
CA ILE A 169 -15.99 -21.11 -16.42
C ILE A 169 -15.83 -21.72 -17.80
N SER A 170 -14.92 -21.17 -18.60
CA SER A 170 -14.50 -21.71 -19.88
C SER A 170 -13.05 -22.15 -19.77
N CYS A 171 -12.78 -23.42 -19.48
CA CYS A 171 -11.40 -23.90 -19.35
C CYS A 171 -11.20 -25.20 -20.13
N SER A 172 -10.23 -25.19 -21.06
CA SER A 172 -9.80 -26.35 -21.86
C SER A 172 -9.14 -27.41 -21.00
N ASP A 173 -8.39 -26.98 -19.98
CA ASP A 173 -7.53 -27.82 -19.15
C ASP A 173 -8.11 -27.97 -17.74
N CYS A 174 -9.41 -28.25 -17.66
CA CYS A 174 -10.08 -28.53 -16.39
C CYS A 174 -10.93 -29.79 -16.42
N GLU A 175 -11.11 -30.34 -15.24
CA GLU A 175 -12.16 -31.31 -14.95
C GLU A 175 -13.37 -30.58 -14.39
N SER A 176 -14.44 -30.46 -15.16
CA SER A 176 -15.70 -29.93 -14.62
C SER A 176 -16.17 -30.82 -13.47
N LEU A 177 -16.38 -30.24 -12.28
CA LEU A 177 -16.88 -30.95 -11.10
C LEU A 177 -18.33 -30.57 -10.77
N VAL A 178 -18.68 -29.30 -11.02
CA VAL A 178 -20.02 -28.74 -10.83
C VAL A 178 -20.45 -28.06 -12.12
N VAL A 179 -21.68 -28.32 -12.54
CA VAL A 179 -22.27 -27.75 -13.75
C VAL A 179 -23.68 -27.23 -13.49
N THR A 180 -24.15 -26.31 -14.34
CA THR A 180 -25.54 -25.89 -14.33
C THR A 180 -26.47 -27.05 -14.69
N ASN A 181 -27.66 -27.10 -14.08
CA ASN A 181 -28.65 -28.14 -14.41
C ASN A 181 -29.10 -28.05 -15.88
N ARG A 182 -29.28 -26.83 -16.37
CA ARG A 182 -29.63 -26.53 -17.77
C ARG A 182 -28.39 -26.09 -18.53
N GLY A 183 -28.12 -26.71 -19.67
CA GLY A 183 -26.97 -26.37 -20.52
C GLY A 183 -25.62 -26.92 -20.05
N ARG A 184 -25.55 -27.53 -18.84
CA ARG A 184 -24.36 -28.23 -18.32
C ARG A 184 -23.08 -27.39 -18.40
N GLN A 185 -23.19 -26.08 -18.21
CA GLN A 185 -22.05 -25.17 -18.23
C GLN A 185 -21.25 -25.31 -16.93
N THR A 186 -19.92 -25.27 -17.02
CA THR A 186 -19.03 -25.42 -15.87
C THR A 186 -19.12 -24.21 -14.94
N VAL A 187 -19.32 -24.49 -13.65
CA VAL A 187 -19.39 -23.48 -12.57
C VAL A 187 -18.50 -23.82 -11.38
N GLY A 188 -17.94 -25.04 -11.37
CA GLY A 188 -16.86 -25.45 -10.49
C GLY A 188 -16.06 -26.57 -11.14
N CYS A 189 -14.75 -26.56 -10.99
CA CYS A 189 -13.86 -27.50 -11.66
C CYS A 189 -12.57 -27.75 -10.87
N ARG A 190 -11.82 -28.78 -11.26
CA ARG A 190 -10.43 -28.99 -10.86
C ARG A 190 -9.53 -28.67 -12.03
N LEU A 191 -8.48 -27.88 -11.83
CA LEU A 191 -7.53 -27.60 -12.90
C LEU A 191 -6.65 -28.82 -13.17
N LYS A 192 -6.51 -29.20 -14.45
CA LYS A 192 -5.63 -30.27 -14.93
C LYS A 192 -4.39 -29.61 -15.53
N GLN A 193 -3.27 -29.57 -14.81
CA GLN A 193 -1.97 -29.23 -15.41
C GLN A 193 -1.01 -30.38 -15.16
N ALA A 194 -0.37 -30.86 -16.23
CA ALA A 194 0.42 -32.09 -16.27
C ALA A 194 1.58 -32.08 -15.25
N ASP A 195 2.18 -30.92 -15.00
CA ASP A 195 3.40 -30.78 -14.19
C ASP A 195 3.13 -30.29 -12.75
N ALA A 196 1.87 -30.02 -12.39
CA ALA A 196 1.53 -29.51 -11.07
C ALA A 196 1.40 -30.64 -10.04
N ILE A 197 2.25 -30.61 -9.01
CA ILE A 197 2.21 -31.54 -7.88
C ILE A 197 0.92 -31.30 -7.06
N GLY A 198 0.66 -30.03 -6.71
CA GLY A 198 -0.51 -29.62 -5.92
C GLY A 198 -1.82 -29.59 -6.71
N GLN A 199 -2.94 -29.55 -5.97
CA GLN A 199 -4.28 -29.55 -6.54
C GLN A 199 -4.92 -28.17 -6.47
N VAL A 200 -5.67 -27.79 -7.51
CA VAL A 200 -6.46 -26.55 -7.51
C VAL A 200 -7.92 -26.88 -7.79
N PHE A 201 -8.78 -26.54 -6.84
CA PHE A 201 -10.22 -26.68 -6.92
C PHE A 201 -10.87 -25.32 -7.03
N LEU A 202 -11.74 -25.13 -8.01
CA LEU A 202 -12.59 -23.96 -8.15
C LEU A 202 -14.01 -24.36 -7.72
N LEU A 203 -14.48 -23.76 -6.63
CA LEU A 203 -15.79 -24.03 -6.04
C LEU A 203 -16.76 -22.87 -6.33
N PRO A 204 -18.06 -23.16 -6.52
CA PRO A 204 -19.08 -22.11 -6.55
C PRO A 204 -19.07 -21.25 -5.28
N TYR A 205 -19.63 -20.05 -5.38
CA TYR A 205 -19.72 -19.13 -4.26
C TYR A 205 -20.52 -19.73 -3.10
N PHE A 206 -20.07 -19.45 -1.88
CA PHE A 206 -20.77 -19.75 -0.65
C PHE A 206 -20.72 -18.55 0.29
N GLU A 207 -21.88 -18.13 0.81
CA GLU A 207 -21.99 -16.96 1.69
C GLU A 207 -21.73 -17.33 3.15
N PHE A 208 -20.58 -16.92 3.68
CA PHE A 208 -20.19 -17.15 5.08
C PHE A 208 -20.68 -16.06 6.03
N CYS A 209 -21.02 -14.88 5.53
CA CYS A 209 -21.46 -13.72 6.33
C CYS A 209 -22.99 -13.54 6.26
N ARG A 210 -23.74 -14.64 6.35
CA ARG A 210 -25.21 -14.60 6.31
C ARG A 210 -25.82 -14.05 7.60
N ALA A 211 -27.01 -13.46 7.49
CA ALA A 211 -27.79 -13.06 8.66
C ALA A 211 -28.00 -14.27 9.60
N GLY A 212 -27.75 -14.08 10.90
CA GLY A 212 -27.79 -15.15 11.91
C GLY A 212 -26.43 -15.81 12.22
N PHE A 213 -25.40 -15.60 11.39
CA PHE A 213 -24.05 -16.10 11.69
C PHE A 213 -23.20 -15.14 12.53
N GLN A 214 -23.60 -13.87 12.58
CA GLN A 214 -22.92 -12.86 13.37
C GLN A 214 -23.88 -12.18 14.35
N VAL A 215 -23.37 -11.85 15.52
CA VAL A 215 -24.05 -11.00 16.51
C VAL A 215 -23.16 -9.83 16.85
N LYS A 216 -23.74 -8.62 16.87
CA LYS A 216 -23.03 -7.41 17.29
C LYS A 216 -23.09 -7.27 18.81
N ARG A 217 -21.96 -7.18 19.48
CA ARG A 217 -21.84 -6.94 20.93
C ARG A 217 -20.81 -5.85 21.17
N ARG A 218 -21.18 -4.79 21.91
CA ARG A 218 -20.30 -3.66 22.26
C ARG A 218 -19.57 -3.02 21.06
N GLY A 219 -20.22 -2.96 19.90
CA GLY A 219 -19.64 -2.38 18.68
C GLY A 219 -18.91 -3.37 17.78
N GLU A 220 -18.59 -4.56 18.27
CA GLU A 220 -17.85 -5.60 17.54
C GLU A 220 -18.75 -6.75 17.09
N TYR A 221 -18.35 -7.46 16.03
CA TYR A 221 -19.07 -8.62 15.50
C TYR A 221 -18.42 -9.92 15.96
N TYR A 222 -19.24 -10.84 16.46
CA TYR A 222 -18.83 -12.18 16.90
C TYR A 222 -19.60 -13.25 16.15
N TRP A 223 -18.96 -14.38 15.86
CA TRP A 223 -19.65 -15.53 15.28
C TRP A 223 -20.63 -16.16 16.26
N THR A 224 -21.80 -16.57 15.76
CA THR A 224 -22.77 -17.36 16.53
C THR A 224 -22.34 -18.83 16.56
N ARG A 225 -22.91 -19.61 17.49
CA ARG A 225 -22.68 -21.07 17.55
C ARG A 225 -23.08 -21.77 16.26
N GLU A 226 -24.14 -21.31 15.60
CA GLU A 226 -24.58 -21.84 14.31
C GLU A 226 -23.55 -21.54 13.21
N GLY A 227 -23.06 -20.30 13.16
CA GLY A 227 -21.99 -19.90 12.24
C GLY A 227 -20.74 -20.76 12.42
N LEU A 228 -20.25 -20.89 13.66
CA LEU A 228 -19.09 -21.71 13.99
C LEU A 228 -19.27 -23.18 13.59
N ALA A 229 -20.44 -23.76 13.88
CA ALA A 229 -20.73 -25.13 13.52
C ALA A 229 -20.77 -25.33 12.00
N ARG A 230 -21.34 -24.38 11.25
CA ARG A 230 -21.40 -24.45 9.79
C ARG A 230 -20.01 -24.28 9.15
N GLY A 231 -19.22 -23.31 9.61
CA GLY A 231 -17.86 -23.11 9.11
C GLY A 231 -16.93 -24.27 9.43
N THR A 232 -17.04 -24.86 10.62
CA THR A 232 -16.29 -26.07 10.99
C THR A 232 -16.60 -27.24 10.05
N ARG A 233 -17.88 -27.47 9.72
CA ARG A 233 -18.27 -28.51 8.75
C ARG A 233 -17.78 -28.20 7.33
N PHE A 234 -17.79 -26.93 6.92
CA PHE A 234 -17.24 -26.53 5.62
C PHE A 234 -15.75 -26.85 5.53
N VAL A 235 -14.96 -26.47 6.53
CA VAL A 235 -13.53 -26.75 6.61
C VAL A 235 -13.26 -28.25 6.61
N GLN A 236 -14.06 -29.03 7.35
CA GLN A 236 -13.96 -30.49 7.36
C GLN A 236 -14.24 -31.10 5.97
N ALA A 237 -15.22 -30.59 5.23
CA ALA A 237 -15.50 -31.04 3.86
C ALA A 237 -14.34 -30.71 2.90
N ILE A 238 -13.68 -29.56 3.06
CA ILE A 238 -12.48 -29.18 2.28
C ILE A 238 -11.31 -30.15 2.57
N ILE A 239 -11.06 -30.45 3.85
CA ILE A 239 -10.08 -31.46 4.30
C ILE A 239 -10.35 -32.83 3.67
N GLU A 240 -11.62 -33.24 3.60
CA GLU A 240 -12.00 -34.53 3.00
C GLU A 240 -11.75 -34.58 1.49
N ILE A 241 -12.08 -33.49 0.77
CA ILE A 241 -11.77 -33.37 -0.67
C ILE A 241 -10.26 -33.47 -0.89
N ASP A 242 -9.46 -32.75 -0.11
CA ASP A 242 -8.00 -32.76 -0.19
C ASP A 242 -7.43 -34.18 0.05
N ARG A 243 -7.88 -34.87 1.10
CA ARG A 243 -7.44 -36.25 1.39
C ARG A 243 -7.83 -37.22 0.28
N ALA A 244 -9.07 -37.13 -0.24
CA ALA A 244 -9.54 -37.98 -1.31
C ALA A 244 -8.76 -37.74 -2.61
N ALA A 245 -8.45 -36.49 -2.92
CA ALA A 245 -7.63 -36.12 -4.08
C ALA A 245 -6.20 -36.68 -3.97
N ARG A 246 -5.56 -36.60 -2.80
CA ARG A 246 -4.22 -37.16 -2.57
C ARG A 246 -4.19 -38.69 -2.74
N LYS A 247 -5.21 -39.41 -2.23
CA LYS A 247 -5.30 -40.88 -2.39
C LYS A 247 -5.40 -41.34 -3.85
N SER A 248 -5.94 -40.50 -4.73
CA SER A 248 -6.07 -40.81 -6.17
C SER A 248 -4.73 -40.75 -6.94
N LYS A 249 -3.69 -40.15 -6.36
CA LYS A 249 -2.33 -40.07 -6.91
C LYS A 249 -1.38 -40.91 -6.05
N GLN A 250 -1.32 -42.23 -6.24
CA GLN A 250 -0.12 -42.99 -5.85
C GLN A 250 0.99 -42.67 -6.85
N VAL A 251 1.60 -41.49 -6.70
CA VAL A 251 2.88 -41.18 -7.33
C VAL A 251 3.94 -41.50 -6.30
N THR A 252 4.79 -42.47 -6.60
CA THR A 252 5.96 -42.77 -5.76
C THR A 252 6.82 -41.50 -5.69
N PRO A 253 7.12 -40.98 -4.49
CA PRO A 253 7.99 -39.81 -4.37
C PRO A 253 9.35 -40.13 -5.01
N THR A 254 9.85 -39.20 -5.81
CA THR A 254 11.15 -39.35 -6.46
C THR A 254 12.23 -39.56 -5.39
N PRO A 255 13.02 -40.65 -5.45
CA PRO A 255 14.07 -40.91 -4.47
C PRO A 255 15.08 -39.76 -4.41
N THR A 256 15.61 -39.46 -3.22
CA THR A 256 16.54 -38.33 -3.01
C THR A 256 17.82 -38.41 -3.84
N TRP A 257 18.28 -39.63 -4.18
CA TRP A 257 19.46 -39.82 -5.03
C TRP A 257 19.20 -39.48 -6.50
N VAL A 258 17.95 -39.50 -6.97
CA VAL A 258 17.57 -39.00 -8.30
C VAL A 258 17.55 -37.46 -8.29
N LEU A 259 17.00 -36.87 -7.22
CA LEU A 259 16.84 -35.41 -7.11
C LEU A 259 18.17 -34.67 -6.88
N ASN A 260 19.10 -35.26 -6.14
CA ASN A 260 20.30 -34.58 -5.65
C ASN A 260 21.58 -34.96 -6.41
N SER A 261 21.47 -35.74 -7.48
CA SER A 261 22.62 -36.18 -8.27
C SER A 261 22.54 -35.63 -9.70
N ASN A 262 23.59 -34.93 -10.11
CA ASN A 262 23.76 -34.48 -11.50
C ASN A 262 23.90 -35.65 -12.49
N GLU A 263 24.12 -36.88 -12.01
CA GLU A 263 24.20 -38.09 -12.85
C GLU A 263 22.86 -38.43 -13.53
N PHE A 264 21.74 -38.11 -12.87
CA PHE A 264 20.39 -38.38 -13.36
C PHE A 264 19.69 -37.13 -13.92
N GLU A 265 20.37 -35.97 -13.92
CA GLU A 265 19.86 -34.72 -14.49
C GLU A 265 19.77 -34.84 -16.02
N LEU A 266 18.61 -34.51 -16.58
CA LEU A 266 18.42 -34.57 -18.03
C LEU A 266 19.05 -33.34 -18.71
N PRO A 267 19.62 -33.46 -19.93
CA PRO A 267 20.19 -32.30 -20.64
C PRO A 267 19.19 -31.16 -20.90
N ALA A 268 17.90 -31.47 -21.03
CA ALA A 268 16.84 -30.47 -21.18
C ALA A 268 16.52 -29.78 -19.83
N GLU A 269 16.55 -30.53 -18.73
CA GLU A 269 16.37 -30.04 -17.37
C GLU A 269 17.49 -29.06 -17.00
N SER A 270 18.74 -29.41 -17.28
CA SER A 270 19.90 -28.54 -17.03
C SER A 270 19.78 -27.18 -17.74
N LYS A 271 19.38 -27.17 -19.02
CA LYS A 271 19.12 -25.91 -19.76
C LYS A 271 17.96 -25.10 -19.17
N ILE A 272 16.93 -25.75 -18.65
CA ILE A 272 15.80 -25.07 -18.00
C ILE A 272 16.26 -24.48 -16.67
N ASN A 273 17.02 -25.23 -15.87
CA ASN A 273 17.59 -24.78 -14.59
C ASN A 273 18.52 -23.57 -14.76
N GLU A 274 19.38 -23.56 -15.79
CA GLU A 274 20.21 -22.41 -16.14
C GLU A 274 19.36 -21.17 -16.47
N ASN A 275 18.30 -21.34 -17.28
CA ASN A 275 17.39 -20.26 -17.60
C ASN A 275 16.62 -19.75 -16.37
N LEU A 276 16.17 -20.64 -15.50
CA LEU A 276 15.53 -20.29 -14.23
C LEU A 276 16.47 -19.46 -13.36
N LEU A 277 17.73 -19.89 -13.22
CA LEU A 277 18.75 -19.16 -12.45
C LEU A 277 19.05 -17.76 -13.05
N LEU A 278 19.05 -17.63 -14.37
CA LEU A 278 19.16 -16.34 -15.05
C LEU A 278 17.95 -15.43 -14.78
N ILE A 279 16.74 -15.98 -14.77
CA ILE A 279 15.51 -15.24 -14.47
C ILE A 279 15.47 -14.83 -12.98
N GLU A 280 15.79 -15.75 -12.07
CA GLU A 280 15.95 -15.50 -10.63
C GLU A 280 16.92 -14.34 -10.36
N SER A 281 18.08 -14.33 -11.03
CA SER A 281 19.05 -13.22 -10.92
C SER A 281 18.47 -11.89 -11.42
N LYS A 282 17.66 -11.90 -12.48
CA LYS A 282 16.97 -10.68 -12.98
C LYS A 282 15.92 -10.21 -11.98
N ILE A 283 15.14 -11.12 -11.40
CA ILE A 283 14.14 -10.81 -10.36
C ILE A 283 14.83 -10.16 -9.16
N ALA A 284 15.94 -10.73 -8.68
CA ALA A 284 16.71 -10.17 -7.57
C ALA A 284 17.16 -8.72 -7.85
N ARG A 285 17.72 -8.43 -9.04
CA ARG A 285 18.12 -7.07 -9.45
C ARG A 285 16.93 -6.12 -9.58
N LEU A 286 15.81 -6.60 -10.12
CA LEU A 286 14.60 -5.80 -10.24
C LEU A 286 14.02 -5.45 -8.87
N ASN A 287 14.05 -6.38 -7.92
CA ASN A 287 13.63 -6.16 -6.54
C ASN A 287 14.54 -5.17 -5.80
N GLU A 288 15.86 -5.27 -5.96
CA GLU A 288 16.80 -4.28 -5.42
C GLU A 288 16.50 -2.88 -5.97
N ARG A 289 16.29 -2.77 -7.28
CA ARG A 289 15.92 -1.50 -7.92
C ARG A 289 14.56 -0.98 -7.45
N LYS A 290 13.57 -1.86 -7.29
CA LYS A 290 12.25 -1.52 -6.73
C LYS A 290 12.40 -0.95 -5.33
N ASN A 291 13.12 -1.62 -4.44
CA ASN A 291 13.33 -1.19 -3.06
C ASN A 291 14.06 0.15 -2.99
N LYS A 292 15.06 0.37 -3.85
CA LYS A 292 15.72 1.67 -3.99
C LYS A 292 14.74 2.77 -4.41
N LEU A 293 13.89 2.52 -5.41
CA LEU A 293 12.88 3.48 -5.86
C LEU A 293 11.81 3.75 -4.78
N ILE A 294 11.44 2.76 -3.98
CA ILE A 294 10.51 2.93 -2.84
C ILE A 294 11.14 3.83 -1.77
N ALA A 295 12.42 3.65 -1.45
CA ALA A 295 13.15 4.51 -0.53
C ALA A 295 13.25 5.95 -1.06
N GLU A 296 13.61 6.11 -2.34
CA GLU A 296 13.66 7.41 -3.02
C GLU A 296 12.27 8.11 -3.03
N LEU A 297 11.20 7.35 -3.27
CA LEU A 297 9.83 7.86 -3.27
C LEU A 297 9.39 8.30 -1.87
N THR A 298 9.73 7.52 -0.84
CA THR A 298 9.46 7.87 0.56
C THR A 298 10.15 9.18 0.93
N ASN A 299 11.43 9.31 0.56
CA ASN A 299 12.21 10.54 0.76
C ASN A 299 11.60 11.73 0.00
N ALA A 300 11.21 11.55 -1.27
CA ALA A 300 10.58 12.60 -2.07
C ALA A 300 9.21 13.03 -1.51
N ARG A 301 8.47 12.10 -0.88
CA ARG A 301 7.21 12.38 -0.19
C ARG A 301 7.42 13.08 1.16
N GLY A 302 8.62 13.00 1.74
CA GLY A 302 8.96 13.57 3.06
C GLY A 302 8.55 15.04 3.22
N LEU A 303 8.72 15.88 2.20
CA LEU A 303 8.30 17.29 2.25
C LEU A 303 6.80 17.47 2.49
N LYS A 304 5.94 16.52 2.08
CA LYS A 304 4.49 16.61 2.32
C LYS A 304 4.15 16.57 3.81
N ARG A 305 5.04 16.04 4.66
CA ARG A 305 4.86 16.02 6.12
C ARG A 305 4.70 17.43 6.70
N LEU A 306 5.30 18.46 6.08
CA LEU A 306 5.07 19.88 6.43
C LEU A 306 3.59 20.28 6.42
N LEU A 307 2.74 19.56 5.68
CA LEU A 307 1.33 19.88 5.54
C LEU A 307 0.49 19.28 6.67
N PHE A 308 0.88 18.17 7.29
CA PHE A 308 -0.02 17.40 8.15
C PHE A 308 0.61 16.76 9.41
N GLU A 309 1.93 16.71 9.51
CA GLU A 309 2.59 16.07 10.66
C GLU A 309 2.68 16.97 11.90
N LYS A 310 3.05 16.38 13.04
CA LYS A 310 3.42 17.05 14.31
C LYS A 310 4.53 16.27 15.00
N GLY A 311 5.31 16.93 15.88
CA GLY A 311 6.42 16.31 16.60
C GLY A 311 7.58 15.91 15.68
N PRO A 312 8.34 14.84 16.00
CA PRO A 312 9.57 14.49 15.28
C PRO A 312 9.42 14.35 13.74
N PRO A 313 8.33 13.77 13.20
CA PRO A 313 8.13 13.72 11.74
C PRO A 313 7.96 15.10 11.08
N LEU A 314 7.46 16.09 11.80
CA LEU A 314 7.34 17.47 11.32
C LEU A 314 8.71 18.19 11.40
N GLU A 315 9.45 17.99 12.48
CA GLU A 315 10.82 18.53 12.67
C GLU A 315 11.74 18.07 11.54
N GLU A 316 11.76 16.77 11.23
CA GLU A 316 12.54 16.20 10.12
C GLU A 316 12.18 16.85 8.77
N ALA A 317 10.91 17.16 8.56
CA ALA A 317 10.42 17.81 7.34
C ALA A 317 10.82 19.29 7.26
N VAL A 318 10.82 19.99 8.40
CA VAL A 318 11.32 21.38 8.51
C VAL A 318 12.82 21.43 8.21
N ILE A 319 13.62 20.56 8.83
CA ILE A 319 15.06 20.43 8.57
C ILE A 319 15.33 20.18 7.08
N SER A 320 14.60 19.23 6.48
CA SER A 320 14.73 18.90 5.06
C SER A 320 14.43 20.10 4.16
N ALA A 321 13.40 20.89 4.49
CA ALA A 321 13.08 22.10 3.76
C ALA A 321 14.14 23.20 3.94
N LEU A 322 14.64 23.42 5.15
CA LEU A 322 15.71 24.40 5.42
C LEU A 322 16.99 24.07 4.64
N ARG A 323 17.34 22.78 4.53
CA ARG A 323 18.46 22.31 3.68
C ARG A 323 18.24 22.62 2.20
N LEU A 324 17.01 22.47 1.68
CA LEU A 324 16.68 22.89 0.31
C LEU A 324 16.79 24.40 0.09
N LEU A 325 16.49 25.19 1.14
CA LEU A 325 16.71 26.64 1.14
C LEU A 325 18.19 27.00 1.25
N GLY A 326 19.10 26.05 1.47
CA GLY A 326 20.54 26.25 1.54
C GLY A 326 21.06 26.63 2.93
N PHE A 327 20.31 26.36 3.99
CA PHE A 327 20.83 26.35 5.35
C PHE A 327 21.59 25.05 5.63
N LYS A 328 22.61 25.10 6.48
CA LYS A 328 22.97 23.94 7.32
C LYS A 328 21.90 23.87 8.40
N ALA A 329 21.20 22.75 8.53
CA ALA A 329 20.13 22.56 9.51
C ALA A 329 20.20 21.15 10.07
N GLU A 330 20.24 21.03 11.39
CA GLU A 330 20.39 19.78 12.15
C GLU A 330 19.63 19.90 13.48
N PRO A 331 19.07 18.80 14.00
CA PRO A 331 18.61 18.78 15.39
C PRO A 331 19.83 18.89 16.31
N PHE A 332 19.64 19.39 17.53
CA PHE A 332 20.71 19.50 18.51
C PHE A 332 20.31 18.86 19.84
N ASP A 333 21.16 18.00 20.36
CA ASP A 333 21.04 17.37 21.68
C ASP A 333 22.44 17.03 22.17
N ASP A 334 22.82 17.60 23.32
CA ASP A 334 24.07 17.29 24.03
C ASP A 334 23.84 16.65 25.40
N GLY A 335 22.61 16.21 25.67
CA GLY A 335 22.15 15.66 26.96
C GLY A 335 21.84 16.72 28.01
N SER A 336 22.19 17.99 27.79
CA SER A 336 21.87 19.12 28.68
C SER A 336 20.91 20.13 28.05
N SER A 337 21.03 20.38 26.75
CA SER A 337 20.12 21.21 25.95
C SER A 337 19.64 20.43 24.73
N GLU A 338 18.35 20.52 24.44
CA GLU A 338 17.68 19.87 23.30
C GLU A 338 16.94 20.93 22.48
N PHE A 339 17.28 21.05 21.20
CA PHE A 339 16.66 21.99 20.26
C PHE A 339 16.14 21.26 19.02
N ASP A 340 14.87 21.51 18.65
CA ASP A 340 14.23 20.89 17.48
C ASP A 340 15.05 21.09 16.20
N VAL A 341 15.58 22.30 15.98
CA VAL A 341 16.49 22.59 14.87
C VAL A 341 17.41 23.77 15.15
N VAL A 342 18.71 23.57 14.95
CA VAL A 342 19.70 24.65 14.82
C VAL A 342 20.04 24.80 13.35
N PHE A 343 19.93 26.01 12.82
CA PHE A 343 20.18 26.23 11.39
C PHE A 343 20.89 27.54 11.09
N SER A 344 21.80 27.50 10.11
CA SER A 344 22.65 28.63 9.76
C SER A 344 22.97 28.68 8.28
N SER A 345 23.20 29.90 7.79
CA SER A 345 23.74 30.17 6.46
C SER A 345 24.65 31.39 6.53
N ARG A 346 25.17 31.83 5.37
CA ARG A 346 25.95 33.08 5.29
C ARG A 346 25.14 34.33 5.69
N GLU A 347 23.82 34.22 5.73
CA GLU A 347 22.93 35.34 6.03
C GLU A 347 22.61 35.45 7.53
N GLY A 348 22.71 34.37 8.29
CA GLY A 348 22.49 34.38 9.74
C GLY A 348 22.31 32.99 10.34
N ARG A 349 22.20 32.95 11.67
CA ARG A 349 22.08 31.75 12.49
C ARG A 349 20.80 31.81 13.33
N PHE A 350 20.17 30.65 13.48
CA PHE A 350 18.86 30.52 14.10
C PHE A 350 18.76 29.30 14.99
N ILE A 351 17.86 29.43 15.97
CA ILE A 351 17.26 28.30 16.68
C ILE A 351 15.79 28.26 16.31
N GLY A 352 15.33 27.07 15.93
CA GLY A 352 13.97 26.82 15.54
C GLY A 352 13.25 25.92 16.53
N GLU A 353 11.98 26.26 16.80
CA GLU A 353 11.04 25.41 17.50
C GLU A 353 9.89 25.03 16.55
N VAL A 354 9.41 23.80 16.61
CA VAL A 354 8.45 23.23 15.67
C VAL A 354 7.20 22.76 16.41
N GLU A 355 6.03 23.26 16.02
CA GLU A 355 4.77 22.88 16.66
C GLU A 355 3.67 22.55 15.65
N GLY A 356 3.03 21.39 15.84
CA GLY A 356 1.85 20.98 15.08
C GLY A 356 0.62 20.81 15.97
N LYS A 357 -0.53 21.36 15.56
CA LYS A 357 -1.81 21.25 16.29
C LYS A 357 -2.89 20.65 15.38
N ASP A 358 -3.70 19.75 15.96
CA ASP A 358 -4.76 19.05 15.23
C ASP A 358 -5.88 20.02 14.78
N SER A 359 -6.38 20.85 15.70
CA SER A 359 -7.62 21.63 15.52
C SER A 359 -7.55 23.06 16.06
N LYS A 360 -6.36 23.59 16.34
CA LYS A 360 -6.17 24.92 16.94
C LYS A 360 -5.00 25.66 16.30
N ALA A 361 -5.00 26.98 16.47
CA ALA A 361 -3.84 27.84 16.22
C ALA A 361 -2.67 27.49 17.15
N ILE A 362 -1.46 27.76 16.70
CA ILE A 362 -0.24 27.70 17.51
C ILE A 362 -0.30 28.80 18.57
N ASN A 363 -0.10 28.42 19.84
CA ASN A 363 -0.20 29.32 20.99
C ASN A 363 1.18 29.72 21.51
N ILE A 364 1.21 30.59 22.51
CA ILE A 364 2.45 31.23 22.99
C ILE A 364 3.33 30.28 23.81
N ASP A 365 2.86 29.08 24.13
CA ASP A 365 3.53 28.18 25.07
C ASP A 365 4.96 27.83 24.61
N LYS A 366 5.15 27.69 23.29
CA LYS A 366 6.45 27.43 22.67
C LYS A 366 7.40 28.63 22.57
N PHE A 367 6.90 29.85 22.77
CA PHE A 367 7.78 31.05 22.77
C PHE A 367 8.73 31.05 23.96
N ARG A 368 8.23 30.70 25.15
CA ARG A 368 9.06 30.67 26.35
C ARG A 368 10.18 29.63 26.23
N GLN A 369 9.85 28.48 25.65
CA GLN A 369 10.83 27.42 25.37
C GLN A 369 11.87 27.93 24.37
N LEU A 370 11.44 28.51 23.24
CA LEU A 370 12.35 29.06 22.24
C LEU A 370 13.26 30.18 22.78
N GLU A 371 12.74 31.11 23.59
CA GLU A 371 13.54 32.15 24.24
C GLU A 371 14.60 31.55 25.17
N THR A 372 14.24 30.52 25.93
CA THR A 372 15.16 29.82 26.83
C THR A 372 16.25 29.12 26.02
N ASN A 373 15.87 28.40 24.96
CA ASN A 373 16.79 27.70 24.06
C ASN A 373 17.80 28.66 23.42
N ILE A 374 17.38 29.88 23.02
CA ILE A 374 18.29 30.91 22.49
C ILE A 374 19.32 31.35 23.52
N GLN A 375 18.92 31.52 24.78
CA GLN A 375 19.85 31.90 25.84
C GLN A 375 20.79 30.76 26.22
N GLU A 376 20.28 29.53 26.33
CA GLU A 376 21.09 28.33 26.59
C GLU A 376 22.15 28.15 25.51
N ASP A 377 21.76 28.27 24.25
CA ASP A 377 22.68 28.14 23.13
C ASP A 377 23.77 29.22 23.10
N PHE A 378 23.45 30.45 23.52
CA PHE A 378 24.41 31.56 23.61
C PHE A 378 25.36 31.43 24.81
N GLN A 379 24.97 30.70 25.87
CA GLN A 379 25.84 30.44 27.03
C GLN A 379 26.94 29.41 26.74
N ARG A 380 26.88 28.73 25.60
CA ARG A 380 27.84 27.69 25.22
C ARG A 380 29.14 28.34 24.72
N ASP A 381 30.27 27.80 25.18
CA ASP A 381 31.61 28.31 24.85
C ASP A 381 31.92 28.32 23.33
N GLU A 382 31.24 27.47 22.56
CA GLU A 382 31.41 27.33 21.11
C GLU A 382 30.60 28.36 20.29
N THR A 383 29.71 29.13 20.94
CA THR A 383 28.78 30.05 20.28
C THR A 383 29.21 31.50 20.48
N GLU A 384 29.73 32.14 19.43
CA GLU A 384 30.19 33.54 19.50
C GLU A 384 29.06 34.57 19.24
N GLU A 385 28.00 34.17 18.54
CA GLU A 385 26.90 35.06 18.13
C GLU A 385 25.53 34.51 18.57
N ILE A 386 24.68 35.40 19.12
CA ILE A 386 23.31 35.05 19.50
C ILE A 386 22.48 34.70 18.27
N ALA A 387 21.81 33.54 18.30
CA ALA A 387 20.90 33.14 17.24
C ALA A 387 19.58 33.92 17.27
N GLN A 388 18.99 34.14 16.10
CA GLN A 388 17.59 34.57 15.99
C GLN A 388 16.63 33.40 16.23
N GLY A 389 15.45 33.67 16.77
CA GLY A 389 14.42 32.64 16.95
C GLY A 389 13.53 32.47 15.72
N ALA A 390 13.16 31.22 15.41
CA ALA A 390 12.13 30.91 14.43
C ALA A 390 11.12 29.88 14.97
N LEU A 391 9.83 30.20 14.93
CA LEU A 391 8.77 29.26 15.30
C LEU A 391 8.06 28.74 14.04
N PHE A 392 8.13 27.43 13.82
CA PHE A 392 7.47 26.75 12.71
C PHE A 392 6.13 26.17 13.16
N GLY A 393 5.05 26.64 12.55
CA GLY A 393 3.68 26.27 12.93
C GLY A 393 2.95 25.47 11.87
N ASN A 394 2.48 24.27 12.24
CA ASN A 394 1.53 23.47 11.47
C ASN A 394 0.15 23.43 12.17
N ALA A 395 -0.59 24.53 12.09
CA ALA A 395 -1.93 24.65 12.68
C ALA A 395 -2.98 23.92 11.84
N PHE A 396 -4.05 23.44 12.48
CA PHE A 396 -5.20 22.79 11.84
C PHE A 396 -4.79 21.70 10.82
N ARG A 397 -3.85 20.83 11.21
CA ARG A 397 -3.08 20.01 10.27
C ARG A 397 -3.88 19.01 9.42
N PHE A 398 -5.11 18.69 9.81
CA PHE A 398 -6.02 17.82 9.05
C PHE A 398 -7.01 18.57 8.16
N ILE A 399 -7.01 19.90 8.19
CA ILE A 399 -7.82 20.76 7.32
C ILE A 399 -6.96 21.16 6.10
N PRO A 400 -7.51 21.18 4.87
CA PRO A 400 -6.80 21.67 3.68
C PRO A 400 -6.21 23.08 3.91
N PRO A 401 -4.98 23.38 3.47
CA PRO A 401 -4.32 24.66 3.76
C PRO A 401 -5.12 25.92 3.45
N GLU A 402 -5.99 25.89 2.45
CA GLU A 402 -6.80 27.03 2.02
C GLU A 402 -8.04 27.26 2.90
N GLU A 403 -8.43 26.26 3.68
CA GLU A 403 -9.59 26.29 4.59
C GLU A 403 -9.16 26.52 6.05
N ARG A 404 -7.86 26.64 6.32
CA ARG A 404 -7.35 26.85 7.68
C ARG A 404 -7.62 28.27 8.16
N GLY A 405 -8.02 28.40 9.41
CA GLY A 405 -8.14 29.68 10.10
C GLY A 405 -6.79 30.28 10.50
N ASP A 406 -6.78 31.09 11.55
CA ASP A 406 -5.57 31.76 12.04
C ASP A 406 -4.51 30.76 12.51
N TRP A 407 -3.34 30.79 11.89
CA TRP A 407 -2.27 29.82 12.16
C TRP A 407 -1.60 30.01 13.51
N PHE A 408 -1.43 31.26 13.92
CA PHE A 408 -0.83 31.64 15.19
C PHE A 408 -1.80 32.55 15.92
N THR A 409 -1.88 32.42 17.24
CA THR A 409 -2.71 33.33 18.04
C THR A 409 -2.18 34.77 17.99
N ASN A 410 -3.04 35.77 18.20
CA ASN A 410 -2.61 37.18 18.26
C ASN A 410 -1.54 37.41 19.35
N LYS A 411 -1.60 36.66 20.46
CA LYS A 411 -0.56 36.68 21.51
C LYS A 411 0.81 36.26 20.97
N CYS A 412 0.88 35.22 20.14
CA CYS A 412 2.12 34.81 19.46
C CYS A 412 2.66 35.91 18.55
N LEU A 413 1.77 36.54 17.77
CA LEU A 413 2.18 37.59 16.84
C LEU A 413 2.75 38.81 17.57
N MET A 414 2.13 39.24 18.67
CA MET A 414 2.64 40.33 19.50
C MET A 414 3.98 39.97 20.16
N ALA A 415 4.12 38.74 20.66
CA ALA A 415 5.37 38.26 21.25
C ALA A 415 6.51 38.21 20.22
N ALA A 416 6.25 37.67 19.03
CA ALA A 416 7.21 37.61 17.92
C ALA A 416 7.77 38.99 17.55
N LYS A 417 6.89 39.98 17.41
CA LYS A 417 7.30 41.35 17.08
C LYS A 417 8.16 42.00 18.16
N ARG A 418 7.90 41.67 19.44
CA ARG A 418 8.67 42.21 20.57
C ARG A 418 10.07 41.59 20.69
N THR A 419 10.22 40.35 20.25
CA THR A 419 11.40 39.49 20.50
C THR A 419 12.21 39.20 19.24
N ASP A 420 11.84 39.81 18.12
CA ASP A 420 12.43 39.58 16.80
C ASP A 420 12.44 38.11 16.35
N ILE A 421 11.38 37.37 16.72
CA ILE A 421 11.20 35.96 16.35
C ILE A 421 10.40 35.87 15.05
N SER A 422 10.88 35.04 14.12
CA SER A 422 10.18 34.75 12.86
C SER A 422 9.11 33.67 13.04
N LEU A 423 7.90 33.91 12.53
CA LEU A 423 6.78 32.97 12.51
C LEU A 423 6.64 32.36 11.11
N VAL A 424 6.94 31.08 10.98
CA VAL A 424 6.93 30.37 9.70
C VAL A 424 5.74 29.43 9.62
N ARG A 425 4.82 29.66 8.68
CA ARG A 425 3.78 28.67 8.34
C ARG A 425 4.41 27.53 7.56
N THR A 426 4.26 26.29 8.03
CA THR A 426 4.88 25.13 7.37
C THR A 426 4.34 24.90 5.96
N THR A 427 3.11 25.35 5.64
CA THR A 427 2.58 25.33 4.27
C THR A 427 3.28 26.29 3.32
N ASP A 428 3.73 27.45 3.80
CA ASP A 428 4.49 28.37 2.95
C ASP A 428 5.91 27.87 2.75
N LEU A 429 6.51 27.32 3.80
CA LEU A 429 7.78 26.61 3.71
C LEU A 429 7.69 25.44 2.71
N PHE A 430 6.59 24.68 2.73
CA PHE A 430 6.34 23.62 1.75
C PHE A 430 6.29 24.14 0.32
N ARG A 431 5.62 25.28 0.07
CA ARG A 431 5.51 25.86 -1.29
C ARG A 431 6.88 26.19 -1.88
N VAL A 432 7.75 26.85 -1.10
CA VAL A 432 9.10 27.20 -1.56
C VAL A 432 10.03 25.98 -1.63
N ALA A 433 9.93 25.06 -0.68
CA ALA A 433 10.71 23.81 -0.68
C ALA A 433 10.32 22.91 -1.86
N LYS A 434 9.04 22.80 -2.18
CA LYS A 434 8.53 22.07 -3.36
C LYS A 434 9.11 22.62 -4.67
N TYR A 435 9.25 23.95 -4.78
CA TYR A 435 9.89 24.54 -5.96
C TYR A 435 11.38 24.19 -6.02
N LEU A 436 12.10 24.35 -4.91
CA LEU A 436 13.54 24.12 -4.83
C LEU A 436 13.92 22.64 -4.97
N SER A 437 13.05 21.71 -4.59
CA SER A 437 13.25 20.27 -4.79
C SER A 437 13.18 19.86 -6.26
N GLY A 438 12.34 20.54 -7.06
CA GLY A 438 12.25 20.31 -8.51
C GLY A 438 13.26 21.13 -9.33
N LYS A 439 13.68 22.31 -8.84
CA LYS A 439 14.61 23.21 -9.54
C LYS A 439 15.54 23.91 -8.56
N ARG A 440 16.83 23.57 -8.61
CA ARG A 440 17.85 24.28 -7.82
C ARG A 440 18.01 25.72 -8.31
N SER A 441 17.72 26.68 -7.45
CA SER A 441 17.88 28.11 -7.72
C SER A 441 18.53 28.79 -6.51
N ALA A 442 19.84 28.98 -6.57
CA ALA A 442 20.61 29.60 -5.49
C ALA A 442 20.14 31.03 -5.17
N ALA A 443 19.74 31.78 -6.19
CA ALA A 443 19.21 33.14 -6.02
C ALA A 443 17.84 33.15 -5.31
N PHE A 444 16.93 32.25 -5.67
CA PHE A 444 15.63 32.14 -5.00
C PHE A 444 15.77 31.62 -3.56
N ALA A 445 16.62 30.60 -3.38
CA ALA A 445 16.95 30.07 -2.06
C ALA A 445 17.49 31.18 -1.14
N LYS A 446 18.44 32.00 -1.63
CA LYS A 446 18.95 33.18 -0.91
C LYS A 446 17.83 34.15 -0.52
N LYS A 447 16.92 34.48 -1.44
CA LYS A 447 15.77 35.36 -1.12
C LYS A 447 14.88 34.77 -0.03
N CYS A 448 14.66 33.46 -0.02
CA CYS A 448 13.90 32.78 1.03
C CYS A 448 14.62 32.84 2.39
N ARG A 449 15.95 32.64 2.42
CA ARG A 449 16.74 32.75 3.67
C ARG A 449 16.70 34.17 4.24
N VAL A 450 16.86 35.18 3.38
CA VAL A 450 16.76 36.59 3.77
C VAL A 450 15.35 36.94 4.26
N ALA A 451 14.30 36.34 3.68
CA ALA A 451 12.93 36.55 4.16
C ALA A 451 12.73 36.07 5.59
N ILE A 452 13.30 34.91 5.96
CA ILE A 452 13.28 34.44 7.35
C ILE A 452 14.04 35.45 8.24
N LEU A 453 15.29 35.76 7.90
CA LEU A 453 16.16 36.65 8.68
C LEU A 453 15.57 38.05 8.97
N LYS A 454 14.87 38.63 7.99
CA LYS A 454 14.35 40.01 8.11
C LYS A 454 12.97 40.09 8.76
N SER A 455 12.36 38.97 9.12
CA SER A 455 10.97 38.94 9.58
C SER A 455 10.88 38.89 11.11
N SER A 456 10.31 39.94 11.70
CA SER A 456 9.85 39.97 13.08
C SER A 456 8.33 39.71 13.10
N GLY A 457 7.91 38.46 13.32
CA GLY A 457 6.55 38.00 13.05
C GLY A 457 6.44 37.16 11.78
N PHE A 458 5.31 37.23 11.06
CA PHE A 458 5.07 36.36 9.90
C PHE A 458 6.14 36.47 8.83
N VAL A 459 6.69 35.33 8.41
CA VAL A 459 7.58 35.26 7.26
C VAL A 459 6.78 35.27 5.96
N GLU A 460 7.01 36.29 5.15
CA GLU A 460 6.50 36.36 3.78
C GLU A 460 7.57 35.92 2.79
N PHE A 461 7.43 34.69 2.29
CA PHE A 461 8.36 34.18 1.28
C PHE A 461 8.20 34.88 -0.07
N PRO A 462 9.28 35.04 -0.84
CA PRO A 462 9.23 35.63 -2.17
C PRO A 462 8.33 34.81 -3.12
N PRO A 463 7.69 35.45 -4.12
CA PRO A 463 6.89 34.74 -5.11
C PRO A 463 7.76 33.75 -5.90
N ILE A 464 7.20 32.57 -6.16
CA ILE A 464 7.89 31.50 -6.87
C ILE A 464 8.22 31.95 -8.30
N PRO A 465 9.50 31.88 -8.74
CA PRO A 465 9.89 32.35 -10.07
C PRO A 465 9.21 31.52 -11.16
N HIS A 466 8.50 32.19 -12.07
CA HIS A 466 7.93 31.55 -13.24
C HIS A 466 9.05 31.03 -14.17
N ALA A 467 8.88 29.83 -14.69
CA ALA A 467 9.77 29.29 -15.71
C ALA A 467 9.56 30.07 -17.02
N GLY A 468 10.26 31.20 -17.22
CA GLY A 468 10.15 31.95 -18.46
C GLY A 468 10.57 33.42 -18.49
N ALA A 469 11.55 33.86 -17.70
CA ALA A 469 12.19 35.16 -17.96
C ALA A 469 13.63 34.90 -18.39
N LYS A 470 13.87 34.90 -19.72
CA LYS A 470 15.21 35.12 -20.25
C LYS A 470 15.60 36.54 -19.85
N ASN A 471 16.76 36.68 -19.20
CA ASN A 471 17.44 37.96 -19.07
C ASN A 471 17.59 38.54 -20.47
N VAL A 472 16.90 39.63 -20.77
CA VAL A 472 17.38 40.55 -21.79
C VAL A 472 18.58 41.23 -21.15
N LEU A 473 19.77 40.77 -21.52
CA LEU A 473 20.99 41.51 -21.31
C LEU A 473 20.85 42.80 -22.13
N GLU A 474 20.81 43.92 -21.45
CA GLU A 474 21.19 45.20 -22.04
C GLU A 474 22.66 45.10 -22.44
N GLU A 475 22.91 44.99 -23.74
CA GLU A 475 24.19 45.36 -24.33
C GLU A 475 23.94 46.47 -25.35
N LYS A 476 24.40 47.66 -24.96
CA LYS A 476 24.72 48.88 -25.72
C LYS A 476 23.59 49.75 -26.27
#